data_AF-A0AAU6L943-F1
#
_entry.id   AF-A0AAU6L943-F1
#
_cell.length_a   1.000
_cell.length_b   1.000
_cell.length_c   1.000
_cell.angle_alpha   90.00
_cell.angle_beta   90.00
_cell.angle_gamma   90.00
#
_symmetry.space_group_name_H-M   'P 1'
#
loop_
_entity.id
_entity.type
_entity.pdbx_description
1 polymer ?
#
loop_
_entity_poly.entity_id
_entity_poly.type
_entity_poly.pdbx_seq_one_letter_code
_entity_poly.pdbx_strand_id
1 'polypeptide(L)' 'MFRNAVQPWHLLVLLVVCLLVFGSKKLPDMARSLGRSMRILKSEAHALRSEESPRDAGQDAGTNAPAVPRTGAGTGTP' A
#
# COMPACT_ATOMS: atom_id res chain seq x y z
N MET A 1 26.20 -10.67 16.87
CA MET A 1 26.25 -9.73 18.01
C MET A 1 25.20 -8.61 17.87
N PHE A 2 24.01 -8.92 17.35
CA PHE A 2 22.96 -7.94 17.00
C PHE A 2 21.77 -7.93 17.98
N ARG A 3 21.93 -8.53 19.16
CA ARG A 3 20.80 -8.95 20.02
C ARG A 3 20.06 -7.80 20.71
N ASN A 4 20.55 -6.56 20.57
CA ASN A 4 19.94 -5.34 21.12
C ASN A 4 19.64 -4.26 20.05
N ALA A 5 19.80 -4.58 18.75
CA ALA A 5 19.90 -3.57 17.67
C ALA A 5 18.59 -2.80 17.37
N VAL A 6 17.47 -3.26 17.90
CA VAL A 6 16.18 -2.57 17.83
C VAL A 6 15.37 -3.07 19.02
N GLN A 7 15.64 -2.56 20.21
CA GLN A 7 14.60 -2.62 21.24
C GLN A 7 13.38 -1.94 20.60
N PRO A 8 12.24 -2.65 20.40
CA PRO A 8 11.06 -2.08 19.77
C PRO A 8 10.63 -0.77 20.43
N TRP A 9 11.01 -0.59 21.71
CA TRP A 9 10.92 0.65 22.46
C TRP A 9 11.60 1.86 21.80
N HIS A 10 12.83 1.74 21.32
CA HIS A 10 13.54 2.85 20.66
C HIS A 10 12.87 3.25 19.35
N LEU A 11 12.35 2.27 18.60
CA LEU A 11 11.62 2.55 17.35
C LEU A 11 10.30 3.26 17.64
N LEU A 12 9.62 2.90 18.74
CA LEU A 12 8.43 3.60 19.22
C LEU A 12 8.75 5.05 19.59
N VAL A 13 9.83 5.31 20.33
CA VAL A 13 10.25 6.66 20.70
C VAL A 13 10.61 7.49 19.46
N LEU A 14 11.36 6.92 18.51
CA LEU A 14 11.69 7.59 17.26
C LEU A 14 10.42 7.94 16.46
N LEU A 15 9.47 7.00 16.38
CA LEU A 15 8.18 7.23 15.73
C LEU A 15 7.44 8.39 16.40
N VAL A 16 7.35 8.41 17.73
CA VAL A 16 6.71 9.49 18.49
C VAL A 16 7.38 10.84 18.23
N VAL A 17 8.72 10.90 18.25
CA VAL A 17 9.47 12.13 17.94
C VAL A 17 9.22 12.58 16.49
N CYS A 18 9.20 11.64 15.54
CA CYS A 18 8.85 11.93 14.15
C CYS A 18 7.43 12.49 14.04
N LEU A 19 6.44 11.91 14.74
CA LEU A 19 5.08 12.45 14.78
C LEU A 19 5.01 13.84 15.42
N LEU A 20 5.86 14.13 16.40
CA LEU A 20 5.93 15.45 17.03
C LEU A 20 6.49 16.52 16.09
N VAL A 21 7.56 16.19 15.35
CA VAL A 21 8.24 17.12 14.43
C VAL A 21 7.46 17.28 13.12
N PHE A 22 7.03 16.17 12.51
CA PHE A 22 6.30 16.19 11.24
C PHE A 22 4.80 16.43 11.43
N GLY A 23 4.22 16.08 12.58
CA GLY A 23 2.79 16.18 12.85
C GLY A 23 2.00 14.92 12.43
N SER A 24 0.89 14.67 13.13
CA SER A 24 0.04 13.48 12.98
C SER A 24 -0.58 13.31 11.58
N LYS A 25 -0.74 14.38 10.80
CA LYS A 25 -1.27 14.32 9.43
C LYS A 25 -0.20 14.17 8.35
N LYS A 26 1.04 14.62 8.57
CA LYS A 26 2.08 14.61 7.51
C LYS A 26 2.77 13.26 7.37
N LEU A 27 3.01 12.54 8.47
CA LEU A 27 3.59 11.20 8.43
C LEU A 27 2.74 10.22 7.59
N PRO A 28 1.42 10.08 7.80
CA PRO A 28 0.60 9.20 6.96
C PRO A 28 0.39 9.74 5.54
N ASP A 29 0.38 11.05 5.34
CA ASP A 29 0.25 11.66 4.02
C ASP A 29 1.47 11.40 3.14
N MET A 30 2.68 11.58 3.69
CA MET A 30 3.94 11.25 3.03
C MET A 30 4.07 9.74 2.77
N ALA A 31 3.67 8.90 3.73
CA ALA A 31 3.64 7.45 3.51
C ALA A 31 2.67 7.06 2.39
N ARG A 32 1.51 7.71 2.27
CA ARG A 32 0.54 7.46 1.19
C ARG A 32 0.97 7.99 -0.17
N SER A 33 1.66 9.13 -0.24
CA SER A 33 2.18 9.66 -1.51
C SER A 33 3.35 8.81 -2.01
N LEU A 34 4.31 8.51 -1.14
CA LEU A 34 5.44 7.63 -1.43
C LEU A 34 4.97 6.21 -1.75
N GLY A 35 3.99 5.68 -1.02
CA GLY A 35 3.43 4.35 -1.26
C GLY A 35 2.77 4.21 -2.63
N ARG A 36 2.08 5.26 -3.12
CA ARG A 36 1.51 5.28 -4.47
C ARG A 36 2.60 5.23 -5.55
N SER A 37 3.64 6.05 -5.42
CA SER A 37 4.78 6.04 -6.35
C SER A 37 5.55 4.72 -6.29
N MET A 38 5.81 4.20 -5.08
CA MET A 38 6.48 2.90 -4.89
C MET A 38 5.66 1.73 -5.44
N ARG A 39 4.32 1.76 -5.39
CA ARG A 39 3.50 0.70 -5.97
C ARG A 39 3.64 0.64 -7.48
N ILE A 40 3.67 1.79 -8.16
CA ILE A 40 3.84 1.86 -9.61
C ILE A 40 5.22 1.32 -9.97
N LEU A 41 6.28 1.86 -9.35
CA LEU A 41 7.65 1.37 -9.57
C LEU A 41 7.81 -0.10 -9.21
N LYS A 42 7.16 -0.58 -8.15
CA LYS A 42 7.22 -1.99 -7.77
C LYS A 42 6.50 -2.88 -8.76
N SER A 43 5.40 -2.42 -9.37
CA SER A 43 4.67 -3.18 -10.40
C SER A 43 5.53 -3.32 -11.66
N GLU A 44 6.17 -2.23 -12.10
CA GLU A 44 7.08 -2.23 -13.25
C GLU A 44 8.35 -3.04 -12.97
N ALA A 45 8.97 -2.86 -11.79
CA ALA A 45 10.14 -3.63 -11.38
C ALA A 45 9.84 -5.12 -11.19
N HIS A 46 8.62 -5.47 -10.74
CA HIS A 46 8.19 -6.85 -10.62
C HIS A 46 7.98 -7.49 -11.98
N ALA A 47 7.41 -6.78 -12.96
CA ALA A 47 7.28 -7.27 -14.33
C ALA A 47 8.65 -7.63 -14.93
N LEU A 48 9.64 -6.74 -14.77
CA LEU A 48 11.03 -7.00 -15.20
C LEU A 48 11.66 -8.20 -14.49
N ARG A 49 11.38 -8.39 -13.19
CA ARG A 49 11.90 -9.50 -12.39
C ARG A 49 11.19 -10.83 -12.68
N SER A 50 9.91 -10.79 -13.06
CA SER A 50 9.11 -11.96 -13.42
C SER A 50 9.47 -12.52 -14.80
N GLU A 51 9.94 -11.67 -15.73
CA GLU A 51 10.44 -12.11 -17.05
C GLU A 51 11.72 -12.98 -16.92
N GLU A 52 12.46 -12.87 -15.80
CA GLU A 52 13.62 -13.73 -15.48
C GLU A 52 13.27 -14.99 -14.66
N SER A 53 12.04 -15.11 -14.14
CA SER A 53 11.59 -16.30 -13.39
C SER A 53 10.08 -16.54 -13.51
N PRO A 54 9.64 -17.54 -14.30
CA PRO A 54 8.22 -17.75 -14.65
C PRO A 54 7.26 -18.24 -13.54
N ARG A 55 7.50 -18.02 -12.25
CA ARG A 55 6.78 -18.77 -11.18
C ARG A 55 6.02 -17.98 -10.12
N ASP A 56 5.97 -16.65 -10.16
CA ASP A 56 5.28 -15.90 -9.10
C ASP A 56 4.49 -14.71 -9.65
N ALA A 57 3.38 -14.99 -10.33
CA ALA A 57 2.41 -13.96 -10.74
C ALA A 57 1.07 -14.30 -10.09
N GLY A 58 0.90 -13.98 -8.80
CA GLY A 58 -0.26 -14.52 -8.10
C GLY A 58 -0.63 -13.98 -6.73
N GLN A 59 -0.24 -12.78 -6.31
CA GLN A 59 -0.90 -12.19 -5.12
C GLN A 59 -0.63 -10.69 -5.01
N ASP A 60 -1.42 -9.84 -5.68
CA ASP A 60 -1.59 -8.43 -5.27
C ASP A 60 -2.73 -7.73 -6.03
N ALA A 61 -3.80 -8.46 -6.37
CA ALA A 61 -5.08 -7.85 -6.67
C ALA A 61 -5.79 -7.59 -5.34
N GLY A 62 -5.59 -6.40 -4.78
CA GLY A 62 -6.40 -5.90 -3.70
C GLY A 62 -7.88 -6.00 -4.09
N THR A 63 -8.60 -6.88 -3.43
CA THR A 63 -10.05 -6.87 -3.32
C THR A 63 -10.46 -5.54 -2.70
N ASN A 64 -10.61 -4.52 -3.55
CA ASN A 64 -11.34 -3.31 -3.22
C ASN A 64 -12.39 -3.07 -4.31
N ALA A 65 -13.30 -4.01 -4.41
CA ALA A 65 -14.60 -3.80 -5.02
C ALA A 65 -15.66 -4.26 -4.01
N PRO A 66 -16.41 -3.31 -3.43
CA PRO A 66 -17.83 -3.56 -3.25
C PRO A 66 -18.68 -2.53 -4.00
N ALA A 67 -19.52 -3.08 -4.87
CA ALA A 67 -20.83 -2.59 -5.30
C ALA A 67 -20.90 -1.31 -6.15
N VAL A 68 -20.86 -1.50 -7.47
CA VAL A 68 -21.79 -0.78 -8.35
C VAL A 68 -23.14 -1.48 -8.17
N PRO A 69 -24.18 -0.84 -7.59
CA PRO A 69 -25.51 -1.41 -7.59
C PRO A 69 -26.02 -1.36 -9.04
N ARG A 70 -25.93 -2.47 -9.75
CA ARG A 70 -26.76 -2.70 -10.93
C ARG A 70 -28.15 -3.08 -10.45
N THR A 71 -28.97 -2.07 -10.20
CA THR A 71 -30.43 -2.16 -10.12
C THR A 71 -30.91 -1.12 -11.13
N GLY A 72 -31.64 -1.43 -12.18
CA GLY A 72 -32.37 -2.61 -12.60
C GLY A 72 -33.25 -2.07 -13.73
N ALA A 73 -33.36 -2.82 -14.82
CA ALA A 73 -34.18 -2.44 -15.95
C ALA A 73 -35.64 -2.20 -15.52
N GLY A 74 -36.20 -1.07 -15.93
CA GLY A 74 -37.62 -0.89 -16.23
C GLY A 74 -37.66 -0.22 -17.60
N THR A 75 -37.60 -0.92 -18.73
CA THR A 75 -38.72 -1.56 -19.43
C THR A 75 -40.05 -0.83 -19.26
N GLY A 76 -40.54 -0.28 -20.39
CA GLY A 76 -41.90 0.22 -20.60
C GLY A 76 -41.98 1.75 -20.48
N THR A 77 -42.66 2.50 -21.34
CA THR A 77 -43.68 2.13 -22.34
C THR A 77 -44.02 3.42 -23.16
N PRO A 78 -45.04 3.38 -24.04
CA PRO A 78 -44.99 3.66 -25.49
C PRO A 78 -44.85 5.14 -25.92
#